data_AF-A0A3S0CEP5-F1
#
_entry.id   AF-A0A3S0CEP5-F1
#
_cell.length_a   1.000
_cell.length_b   1.000
_cell.length_c   1.000
_cell.angle_alpha   90.00
_cell.angle_beta   90.00
_cell.angle_gamma   90.00
#
_symmetry.space_group_name_H-M   'P 1'
#
loop_
_entity.id
_entity.type
_entity.pdbx_description
1 polymer ?
#
loop_
_entity_poly.entity_id
_entity_poly.type
_entity_poly.pdbx_seq_one_letter_code
_entity_poly.pdbx_strand_id
1 'polypeptide(L)' 'MTHTNFTTVDSNGTPDAPHPVLAEHERQRCEVWTRVMGYHRPVSSFNAGKKGEFHERRYFVEPPQRG' A
#
# COMPACT_ATOMS: atom_id res chain seq x y z
N MET A 1 -14.77 17.25 -12.89
CA MET A 1 -15.62 16.43 -12.01
C MET A 1 -16.22 15.32 -12.86
N THR A 2 -15.58 14.15 -12.92
CA THR A 2 -16.23 12.93 -13.44
C THR A 2 -16.18 11.90 -12.34
N HIS A 3 -17.38 11.50 -11.95
CA HIS A 3 -17.68 10.62 -10.84
C HIS A 3 -17.11 9.22 -11.06
N THR A 4 -16.59 8.68 -9.97
CA THR A 4 -16.72 7.30 -9.47
C THR A 4 -17.25 6.24 -10.45
N ASN A 5 -16.40 5.26 -10.77
CA ASN A 5 -16.86 3.95 -11.25
C ASN A 5 -17.30 3.13 -10.02
N PHE A 6 -18.62 2.92 -9.86
CA PHE A 6 -19.16 1.94 -8.94
C PHE A 6 -18.91 0.54 -9.49
N THR A 7 -18.31 -0.34 -8.69
CA THR A 7 -18.23 -1.77 -8.98
C THR A 7 -19.63 -2.38 -8.88
N THR A 8 -19.99 -3.09 -9.96
CA THR A 8 -21.25 -3.80 -10.16
C THR A 8 -21.41 -4.90 -9.10
N VAL A 9 -22.42 -4.76 -8.24
CA VAL A 9 -22.97 -5.87 -7.44
C VAL A 9 -24.01 -6.62 -8.28
N ASP A 10 -24.19 -7.92 -8.05
CA ASP A 10 -25.24 -8.69 -8.73
C ASP A 10 -26.66 -8.27 -8.30
N SER A 11 -27.69 -8.85 -8.92
CA SER A 11 -29.11 -8.50 -8.67
C SER A 11 -29.59 -8.79 -7.24
N ASN A 12 -28.78 -9.48 -6.40
CA ASN A 12 -29.03 -9.72 -4.97
C ASN A 12 -28.12 -8.88 -4.06
N GLY A 13 -27.26 -8.00 -4.61
CA GLY A 13 -26.36 -7.16 -3.83
C GLY A 13 -25.06 -7.85 -3.39
N THR A 14 -24.66 -8.95 -4.03
CA THR A 14 -23.41 -9.65 -3.70
C THR A 14 -22.24 -9.06 -4.50
N PRO A 15 -21.24 -8.45 -3.86
CA PRO A 15 -19.88 -8.48 -4.38
C PRO A 15 -19.20 -9.79 -3.98
N ASP A 16 -18.37 -10.35 -4.85
CA ASP A 16 -17.23 -11.26 -4.56
C ASP A 16 -17.24 -12.59 -5.31
N ALA A 17 -16.40 -12.67 -6.35
CA ALA A 17 -15.59 -13.86 -6.48
C ALA A 17 -14.62 -13.90 -5.29
N PRO A 18 -14.54 -15.00 -4.52
CA PRO A 18 -13.63 -15.05 -3.37
C PRO A 18 -12.18 -14.93 -3.87
N HIS A 19 -11.46 -13.93 -3.37
CA HIS A 19 -10.01 -13.93 -3.47
C HIS A 19 -9.49 -15.26 -2.89
N PRO A 20 -8.64 -16.02 -3.61
CA PRO A 20 -8.22 -17.33 -3.15
C PRO A 20 -7.46 -17.20 -1.82
N VAL A 21 -7.93 -17.94 -0.81
CA VAL A 21 -7.24 -18.03 0.48
C VAL A 21 -6.04 -18.95 0.31
N LEU A 22 -4.85 -18.37 0.26
CA LEU A 22 -3.58 -19.11 0.12
C LEU A 22 -3.11 -19.68 1.46
N ALA A 23 -2.60 -20.92 1.43
CA ALA A 23 -1.86 -21.51 2.55
C ALA A 23 -0.53 -20.77 2.77
N GLU A 24 0.04 -20.85 3.99
CA GLU A 24 1.21 -20.04 4.35
C GLU A 24 2.43 -20.28 3.44
N HIS A 25 2.66 -21.52 3.01
CA HIS A 25 3.77 -21.87 2.12
C HIS A 25 3.58 -21.40 0.67
N GLU A 26 2.35 -21.06 0.27
CA GLU A 26 2.03 -20.54 -1.06
C GLU A 26 2.16 -19.02 -1.12
N ARG A 27 2.31 -18.35 0.04
CA ARG A 27 2.39 -16.90 0.11
C ARG A 27 3.78 -16.42 -0.23
N GLN A 28 3.84 -15.40 -1.08
CA GLN A 28 5.04 -14.62 -1.33
C GLN A 28 5.04 -13.37 -0.44
N ARG A 29 6.20 -13.04 0.16
CA ARG A 29 6.34 -11.77 0.87
C ARG A 29 6.18 -10.61 -0.10
N CYS A 30 5.30 -9.67 0.26
CA CYS A 30 5.18 -8.40 -0.43
C CYS A 30 6.46 -7.57 -0.21
N GLU A 31 7.08 -7.17 -1.31
CA GLU A 31 8.22 -6.26 -1.23
C GLU A 31 7.74 -4.81 -1.25
N VAL A 32 8.14 -4.04 -0.25
CA VAL A 32 7.84 -2.61 -0.16
C VAL A 32 8.97 -1.84 -0.82
N TRP A 33 8.61 -0.95 -1.75
CA TRP A 33 9.54 -0.11 -2.50
C TRP A 33 9.35 1.36 -2.13
N THR A 34 10.46 2.10 -2.02
CA THR A 34 10.46 3.54 -1.72
C THR A 34 11.30 4.30 -2.72
N ARG A 35 11.02 5.60 -2.88
CA ARG A 35 11.84 6.47 -3.71
C ARG A 35 12.98 7.08 -2.88
N VAL A 36 14.22 6.82 -3.28
CA VAL A 36 15.42 7.41 -2.66
C VAL A 36 16.12 8.25 -3.72
N MET A 37 16.20 9.57 -3.51
CA MET A 37 16.91 10.50 -4.42
C MET A 37 16.55 10.36 -5.92
N GLY A 38 15.34 9.90 -6.23
CA GLY A 38 14.85 9.79 -7.60
C GLY A 38 14.58 8.37 -8.10
N TYR A 39 15.22 7.35 -7.54
CA TYR A 39 15.07 5.94 -7.97
C TYR A 39 14.30 5.09 -6.97
N HIS A 40 13.71 3.98 -7.45
CA HIS A 40 13.03 3.01 -6.60
C HIS A 40 14.04 2.06 -5.96
N ARG A 41 13.98 1.94 -4.63
CA ARG A 41 14.79 1.02 -3.84
C ARG A 41 13.89 0.19 -2.94
N PRO A 42 14.07 -1.14 -2.88
CA PRO A 42 13.30 -1.96 -1.96
C PRO A 42 13.76 -1.69 -0.53
N VAL A 43 12.79 -1.60 0.39
CA VAL A 43 13.03 -1.37 1.82
C VAL A 43 13.85 -2.50 2.44
N SER A 44 13.67 -3.73 1.93
CA SER A 44 14.45 -4.93 2.29
C SER A 44 15.96 -4.72 2.15
N SER A 45 16.39 -3.87 1.20
CA SER A 45 17.79 -3.61 0.89
C SER A 45 18.42 -2.48 1.72
N PHE A 46 17.74 -1.95 2.75
CA PHE A 46 18.30 -0.90 3.59
C PHE A 46 19.41 -1.44 4.51
N ASN A 47 20.55 -0.75 4.55
CA ASN A 47 21.60 -1.01 5.53
C ASN A 47 21.25 -0.34 6.88
N ALA A 48 22.02 -0.60 7.92
CA ALA A 48 21.75 -0.08 9.27
C ALA A 48 21.63 1.46 9.31
N GLY A 49 22.53 2.18 8.63
CA GLY A 49 22.48 3.64 8.57
C GLY A 49 21.22 4.18 7.90
N LYS A 50 20.81 3.58 6.76
CA LYS A 50 19.59 3.98 6.05
C LYS A 50 18.32 3.66 6.85
N LYS A 51 18.32 2.56 7.61
CA LYS A 51 17.22 2.24 8.55
C LYS A 51 17.11 3.31 9.64
N GLY A 52 18.24 3.75 10.22
CA GLY A 52 18.29 4.83 11.19
C GLY A 52 17.72 6.14 10.63
N GLU A 53 18.26 6.62 9.51
CA GLU A 53 17.76 7.83 8.83
C GLU A 53 16.26 7.72 8.52
N PHE A 54 15.79 6.56 8.08
CA PHE A 54 14.38 6.37 7.76
C PHE A 54 13.47 6.45 8.99
N HIS A 55 13.88 5.89 10.13
CA HIS A 55 13.11 5.97 11.38
C HIS A 55 13.04 7.39 11.96
N GLU A 56 14.02 8.24 11.67
CA GLU A 56 14.04 9.63 12.12
C GLU A 56 13.18 10.58 11.26
N ARG A 57 12.62 10.09 10.14
CA ARG A 57 11.78 10.89 9.25
C ARG A 57 10.48 11.31 9.94
N ARG A 58 10.15 12.60 9.78
CA ARG A 58 8.86 13.14 10.19
C ARG A 58 7.95 13.27 8.98
N TYR A 59 6.78 12.64 9.06
CA TYR A 59 5.76 12.71 8.01
C TYR A 59 4.92 13.98 8.18
N PHE A 60 4.56 14.59 7.06
CA PHE A 60 3.52 15.60 7.04
C PHE A 60 2.17 14.95 7.32
N VAL A 61 1.38 15.55 8.20
CA VAL A 61 0.00 15.16 8.47
C VAL A 61 -0.88 16.31 7.98
N GLU A 62 -1.75 16.02 7.01
CA GLU A 62 -2.69 17.01 6.51
C GLU A 62 -3.64 17.43 7.65
N PRO A 63 -3.86 18.73 7.89
CA PRO A 63 -4.85 19.17 8.85
C PRO A 63 -6.26 18.75 8.38
N PRO A 64 -7.21 18.52 9.31
CA PRO A 64 -8.58 18.19 8.94
C PRO A 64 -9.17 19.27 8.03
N GLN A 65 -9.74 18.85 6.89
CA GLN A 65 -10.42 19.76 5.99
C GLN A 65 -11.65 20.33 6.71
N ARG A 66 -11.75 21.66 6.83
CA ARG A 66 -12.95 22.31 7.38
C ARG A 66 -14.06 22.17 6.34
N GLY A 67 -15.09 21.39 6.67
CA GLY A 67 -16.37 21.40 5.98
C GLY A 67 -17.18 22.65 6.29
#